data_AF-A0A953A4N3-F1
#
_entry.id   AF-A0A953A4N3-F1
#
_cell.length_a   1.000
_cell.length_b   1.000
_cell.length_c   1.000
_cell.angle_alpha   90.00
_cell.angle_beta   90.00
_cell.angle_gamma   90.00
#
_symmetry.space_group_name_H-M   'P 1'
#
loop_
_entity.id
_entity.type
_entity.pdbx_description
1 polymer ?
#
loop_
_entity_poly.entity_id
_entity_poly.type
_entity_poly.pdbx_seq_one_letter_code
_entity_poly.pdbx_strand_id
1 'polypeptide(L)'
;MAQFKKTGTLSDFQKFIAEVYGLPDDRLYSIWDILTQQQRFTMRALKGIRKDNREKIKTNLLISFSWLMAIVNRLHINIEEEVWHRFPYLCSYCGKLPCVCKTTKSSRRVSVKVDAKKRPHGLALLQKMFGEIYPTKGRSVADAGVHLAEEMGEVSEAIHNYLGQHLQKQFNEVKSELADFASCIFGVANSLNIDVAKEIEAMYPKNCHICHKAPCVCSFSDVVSLKS
;
A
#
# COMPACT_ATOMS: atom_id res chain seq x y z
N MET A 1 -10.14 -7.42 21.28
CA MET A 1 -9.10 -7.98 20.38
C MET A 1 -9.09 -7.11 19.15
N ALA A 2 -7.91 -6.66 18.69
CA ALA A 2 -7.78 -5.93 17.45
C ALA A 2 -8.33 -6.79 16.31
N GLN A 3 -9.27 -6.28 15.53
CA GLN A 3 -9.75 -7.00 14.35
C GLN A 3 -10.08 -6.02 13.25
N PHE A 4 -9.47 -6.24 12.08
CA PHE A 4 -9.90 -5.59 10.86
C PHE A 4 -11.14 -6.32 10.31
N LYS A 5 -12.16 -5.55 9.92
CA LYS A 5 -13.35 -6.05 9.24
C LYS A 5 -13.28 -5.66 7.79
N LYS A 6 -13.76 -6.52 6.87
CA LYS A 6 -13.79 -6.20 5.43
C LYS A 6 -14.61 -4.93 5.08
N THR A 7 -15.49 -4.50 5.98
CA THR A 7 -16.27 -3.24 5.88
C THR A 7 -15.49 -2.01 6.36
N GLY A 8 -14.31 -2.20 6.95
CA GLY A 8 -13.48 -1.12 7.49
C GLY A 8 -12.82 -0.28 6.41
N THR A 9 -12.39 0.91 6.79
CA THR A 9 -11.68 1.85 5.92
C THR A 9 -10.17 1.58 5.86
N LEU A 10 -9.45 2.34 5.04
CA LEU A 10 -7.99 2.29 5.03
C LEU A 10 -7.41 2.76 6.37
N SER A 11 -8.02 3.77 6.99
CA SER A 11 -7.66 4.22 8.35
C SER A 11 -7.90 3.14 9.40
N ASP A 12 -8.96 2.36 9.29
CA ASP A 12 -9.19 1.24 10.21
C ASP A 12 -8.11 0.17 10.07
N PHE A 13 -7.64 -0.10 8.86
CA PHE A 13 -6.52 -1.00 8.63
C PHE A 13 -5.21 -0.44 9.20
N GLN A 14 -4.94 0.85 8.99
CA GLN A 14 -3.78 1.53 9.58
C GLN A 14 -3.76 1.42 11.11
N LYS A 15 -4.91 1.69 11.77
CA LYS A 15 -5.08 1.58 13.22
C LYS A 15 -4.91 0.15 13.71
N PHE A 16 -5.48 -0.83 13.00
CA PHE A 16 -5.31 -2.23 13.31
C PHE A 16 -3.83 -2.63 13.30
N ILE A 17 -3.07 -2.22 12.29
CA ILE A 17 -1.62 -2.49 12.24
C ILE A 17 -0.89 -1.81 13.40
N ALA A 18 -1.25 -0.57 13.75
CA ALA A 18 -0.67 0.13 14.91
C ALA A 18 -0.91 -0.63 16.23
N GLU A 19 -2.13 -1.14 16.44
CA GLU A 19 -2.48 -1.90 17.65
C GLU A 19 -1.71 -3.23 17.76
N VAL A 20 -1.55 -3.93 16.63
CA VAL A 20 -0.90 -5.25 16.60
C VAL A 20 0.63 -5.12 16.62
N TYR A 21 1.20 -4.22 15.83
CA TYR A 21 2.63 -4.18 15.53
C TYR A 21 3.34 -2.91 16.03
N GLY A 22 2.64 -1.86 16.43
CA GLY A 22 3.28 -0.59 16.80
C GLY A 22 4.34 -0.73 17.90
N LEU A 23 4.05 -1.49 18.96
CA LEU A 23 5.02 -1.70 20.05
C LEU A 23 6.31 -2.42 19.60
N PRO A 24 6.26 -3.60 18.95
CA PRO A 24 7.47 -4.23 18.44
C PRO A 24 8.12 -3.43 17.31
N ASP A 25 7.36 -2.74 16.45
CA ASP A 25 7.90 -1.87 15.40
C ASP A 25 8.82 -0.81 16.02
N ASP A 26 8.35 -0.12 17.08
CA ASP A 26 9.12 0.92 17.79
C ASP A 26 10.30 0.39 18.58
N ARG A 27 10.21 -0.82 19.14
CA ARG A 27 11.28 -1.39 19.97
C ARG A 27 12.37 -2.07 19.17
N LEU A 28 12.04 -2.65 18.03
CA LEU A 28 12.91 -3.60 17.33
C LEU A 28 13.39 -3.11 15.96
N TYR A 29 12.74 -2.11 15.37
CA TYR A 29 12.97 -1.73 13.98
C TYR A 29 13.18 -0.22 13.82
N SER A 30 14.29 0.15 13.17
CA SER A 30 14.44 1.48 12.60
C SER A 30 13.49 1.67 11.41
N ILE A 31 13.31 2.91 10.96
CA ILE A 31 12.54 3.17 9.73
C ILE A 31 13.15 2.46 8.51
N TRP A 32 14.48 2.30 8.47
CA TRP A 32 15.18 1.55 7.42
C TRP A 32 14.85 0.06 7.45
N ASP A 33 14.72 -0.51 8.64
CA ASP A 33 14.33 -1.92 8.77
C ASP A 33 12.89 -2.13 8.30
N ILE A 34 11.95 -1.25 8.70
CA ILE A 34 10.55 -1.28 8.25
C ILE A 34 10.48 -1.15 6.71
N LEU A 35 11.20 -0.20 6.13
CA LEU A 35 11.28 -0.01 4.68
C LEU A 35 11.85 -1.25 3.97
N THR A 36 12.92 -1.82 4.51
CA THR A 36 13.53 -3.06 3.97
C THR A 36 12.55 -4.22 3.98
N GLN A 37 11.71 -4.33 5.02
CA GLN A 37 10.69 -5.36 5.11
C GLN A 37 9.57 -5.13 4.09
N GLN A 38 9.08 -3.89 3.95
CA GLN A 38 8.11 -3.54 2.92
C GLN A 38 8.66 -3.87 1.52
N GLN A 39 9.90 -3.47 1.20
CA GLN A 39 10.58 -3.80 -0.04
C GLN A 39 10.72 -5.31 -0.26
N ARG A 40 11.15 -6.07 0.77
CA ARG A 40 11.31 -7.52 0.71
C ARG A 40 10.01 -8.20 0.27
N PHE A 41 8.89 -7.85 0.90
CA PHE A 41 7.60 -8.47 0.60
C PHE A 41 7.06 -8.00 -0.76
N THR A 42 7.28 -6.75 -1.15
CA THR A 42 7.01 -6.29 -2.52
C THR A 42 7.76 -7.13 -3.55
N MET A 43 9.07 -7.32 -3.39
CA MET A 43 9.88 -8.13 -4.33
C MET A 43 9.46 -9.61 -4.35
N ARG A 44 8.99 -10.17 -3.22
CA ARG A 44 8.42 -11.53 -3.19
C ARG A 44 7.09 -11.62 -3.94
N ALA A 45 6.24 -10.59 -3.88
CA ALA A 45 5.03 -10.51 -4.69
C ALA A 45 5.36 -10.45 -6.19
N LEU A 46 6.36 -9.64 -6.58
CA LEU A 46 6.85 -9.58 -7.97
C LEU A 46 7.43 -10.93 -8.45
N LYS A 47 8.17 -11.63 -7.59
CA LYS A 47 8.61 -13.01 -7.86
C LYS A 47 7.42 -13.95 -8.06
N GLY A 48 6.33 -13.75 -7.33
CA GLY A 48 5.06 -14.43 -7.54
C GLY A 48 4.48 -14.16 -8.92
N ILE A 49 4.45 -12.90 -9.35
CA ILE A 49 3.97 -12.49 -10.69
C ILE A 49 4.79 -13.18 -11.78
N ARG A 50 6.12 -13.10 -11.70
CA ARG A 50 7.02 -13.75 -12.68
C ARG A 50 6.83 -15.27 -12.76
N LYS A 51 6.42 -15.90 -11.66
CA LYS A 51 6.20 -17.36 -11.56
C LYS A 51 4.74 -17.77 -11.72
N ASP A 52 3.85 -16.83 -12.02
CA ASP A 52 2.40 -17.02 -12.10
C ASP A 52 1.81 -17.74 -10.86
N ASN A 53 2.32 -17.43 -9.67
CA ASN A 53 1.86 -18.04 -8.42
C ASN A 53 0.93 -17.09 -7.67
N ARG A 54 -0.37 -17.21 -7.94
CA ARG A 54 -1.43 -16.35 -7.38
C ARG A 54 -1.40 -16.24 -5.86
N GLU A 55 -1.28 -17.35 -5.14
CA GLU A 55 -1.25 -17.35 -3.67
C GLU A 55 -0.01 -16.62 -3.13
N LYS A 56 1.15 -16.86 -3.73
CA LYS A 56 2.38 -16.14 -3.40
C LYS A 56 2.26 -14.64 -3.65
N ILE A 57 1.63 -14.23 -4.76
CA ILE A 57 1.38 -12.81 -5.05
C ILE A 57 0.50 -12.22 -3.96
N LYS A 58 -0.66 -12.83 -3.72
CA LYS A 58 -1.65 -12.39 -2.74
C LYS A 58 -1.04 -12.21 -1.36
N THR A 59 -0.44 -13.27 -0.79
CA THR A 59 0.11 -13.22 0.56
C THR A 59 1.20 -12.15 0.70
N ASN A 60 2.14 -12.09 -0.24
CA ASN A 60 3.23 -11.12 -0.15
C ASN A 60 2.78 -9.68 -0.42
N LEU A 61 1.78 -9.47 -1.29
CA LEU A 61 1.20 -8.16 -1.54
C LEU A 61 0.52 -7.60 -0.29
N LEU A 62 -0.26 -8.43 0.42
CA LEU A 62 -0.95 -8.02 1.65
C LEU A 62 0.01 -7.79 2.83
N ILE A 63 1.07 -8.60 2.94
CA ILE A 63 2.13 -8.36 3.93
C ILE A 63 2.87 -7.07 3.60
N SER A 64 3.22 -6.83 2.32
CA SER A 64 3.81 -5.55 1.89
C SER A 64 2.92 -4.36 2.23
N PHE A 65 1.61 -4.48 2.02
CA PHE A 65 0.64 -3.44 2.40
C PHE A 65 0.57 -3.21 3.92
N SER A 66 0.75 -4.27 4.72
CA SER A 66 0.83 -4.17 6.17
C SER A 66 2.10 -3.43 6.62
N TRP A 67 3.23 -3.65 5.94
CA TRP A 67 4.46 -2.90 6.21
C TRP A 67 4.37 -1.44 5.73
N LEU A 68 3.62 -1.15 4.66
CA LEU A 68 3.28 0.23 4.31
C LEU A 68 2.54 0.93 5.47
N MET A 69 1.59 0.24 6.11
CA MET A 69 0.90 0.76 7.31
C MET A 69 1.89 1.05 8.46
N ALA A 70 2.88 0.18 8.67
CA ALA A 70 3.92 0.42 9.66
C ALA A 70 4.76 1.68 9.36
N ILE A 71 5.11 1.91 8.09
CA ILE A 71 5.81 3.14 7.65
C ILE A 71 4.97 4.39 7.96
N VAL A 72 3.70 4.43 7.54
CA VAL A 72 2.85 5.60 7.76
C VAL A 72 2.54 5.82 9.23
N ASN A 73 2.47 4.76 10.05
CA ASN A 73 2.35 4.88 11.50
C ASN A 73 3.60 5.48 12.13
N ARG A 74 4.80 5.00 11.76
CA ARG A 74 6.08 5.53 12.24
C ARG A 74 6.27 7.00 11.88
N LEU A 75 5.78 7.42 10.72
CA LEU A 75 5.87 8.79 10.24
C LEU A 75 4.66 9.65 10.64
N HIS A 76 3.69 9.10 11.38
CA HIS A 76 2.46 9.78 11.78
C HIS A 76 1.66 10.38 10.61
N ILE A 77 1.61 9.65 9.48
CA ILE A 77 0.89 10.03 8.27
C ILE A 77 -0.48 9.35 8.27
N ASN A 78 -1.55 10.11 8.02
CA ASN A 78 -2.86 9.53 7.76
C ASN A 78 -2.95 9.14 6.28
N ILE A 79 -2.72 7.86 5.98
CA ILE A 79 -2.59 7.40 4.59
C ILE A 79 -3.91 7.50 3.81
N GLU A 80 -5.07 7.40 4.47
CA GLU A 80 -6.35 7.55 3.79
C GLU A 80 -6.58 8.98 3.28
N GLU A 81 -6.18 9.98 4.08
CA GLU A 81 -6.22 11.38 3.65
C GLU A 81 -5.24 11.65 2.51
N GLU A 82 -4.00 11.15 2.61
CA GLU A 82 -2.99 11.36 1.56
C GLU A 82 -3.42 10.67 0.25
N VAL A 83 -3.95 9.45 0.31
CA VAL A 83 -4.51 8.75 -0.86
C VAL A 83 -5.68 9.51 -1.46
N TRP A 84 -6.61 10.02 -0.65
CA TRP A 84 -7.76 10.78 -1.17
C TRP A 84 -7.36 12.12 -1.78
N HIS A 85 -6.45 12.85 -1.13
CA HIS A 85 -5.90 14.10 -1.65
C HIS A 85 -5.18 13.87 -2.99
N ARG A 86 -4.42 12.78 -3.09
CA ARG A 86 -3.68 12.39 -4.29
C ARG A 86 -4.60 11.91 -5.42
N PHE A 87 -5.63 11.14 -5.08
CA PHE A 87 -6.56 10.49 -6.00
C PHE A 87 -8.02 10.76 -5.61
N PRO A 88 -8.53 11.98 -5.87
CA PRO A 88 -9.91 12.34 -5.56
C PRO A 88 -10.89 11.77 -6.60
N TYR A 89 -10.86 10.45 -6.80
CA TYR A 89 -11.60 9.70 -7.83
C TYR A 89 -11.13 9.96 -9.28
N LEU A 90 -9.96 10.55 -9.47
CA LEU A 90 -9.40 10.89 -10.77
C LEU A 90 -7.93 10.45 -10.84
N CYS A 91 -7.43 10.19 -12.04
CA CYS A 91 -5.99 9.95 -12.24
C CYS A 91 -5.20 11.17 -11.77
N SER A 92 -4.24 10.94 -10.91
CA SER A 92 -3.43 12.00 -10.30
C SER A 92 -2.55 12.77 -11.30
N TYR A 93 -2.29 12.21 -12.48
CA TYR A 93 -1.48 12.85 -13.54
C TYR A 93 -2.35 13.62 -14.55
N CYS A 94 -3.27 12.93 -15.23
CA CYS A 94 -4.06 13.54 -16.30
C CYS A 94 -5.41 14.11 -15.85
N GLY A 95 -5.83 13.87 -14.60
CA GLY A 95 -7.12 14.35 -14.07
C GLY A 95 -8.35 13.71 -14.71
N LYS A 96 -8.22 12.55 -15.37
CA LYS A 96 -9.31 11.85 -16.08
C LYS A 96 -9.70 10.54 -15.41
N LEU A 97 -10.92 10.10 -15.70
CA LEU A 97 -11.51 8.82 -15.32
C LEU A 97 -12.23 8.24 -16.57
N PRO A 98 -11.82 7.09 -17.13
CA PRO A 98 -10.59 6.37 -16.79
C PRO A 98 -9.32 7.16 -17.19
N CYS A 99 -8.18 6.74 -16.65
CA CYS A 99 -6.86 7.27 -17.00
C CYS A 99 -6.53 7.07 -18.49
N VAL A 100 -5.90 8.06 -19.11
CA VAL A 100 -5.43 8.02 -20.52
C VAL A 100 -3.93 8.21 -20.67
N CYS A 101 -3.16 8.19 -19.57
CA CYS A 101 -1.72 8.48 -19.58
C CYS A 101 -0.90 7.52 -20.46
N LYS A 102 -1.40 6.30 -20.72
CA LYS A 102 -0.74 5.33 -21.61
C LYS A 102 -0.76 5.78 -23.08
N THR A 103 -1.81 6.45 -23.52
CA THR A 103 -1.96 6.94 -24.90
C THR A 103 -1.54 8.40 -25.06
N THR A 104 -1.71 9.20 -24.02
CA THR A 104 -1.41 10.63 -24.02
C THR A 104 -0.58 10.96 -22.79
N LYS A 105 0.74 11.09 -22.96
CA LYS A 105 1.62 11.51 -21.86
C LYS A 105 1.33 12.96 -21.53
N SER A 106 0.90 13.22 -20.29
CA SER A 106 0.85 14.58 -19.77
C SER A 106 2.27 15.00 -19.39
N SER A 107 2.70 16.17 -19.83
CA SER A 107 4.01 16.73 -19.44
C SER A 107 4.01 17.28 -18.01
N ARG A 108 2.83 17.53 -17.42
CA ARG A 108 2.67 18.06 -16.07
C ARG A 108 1.46 17.45 -15.36
N ARG A 109 1.56 17.36 -14.04
CA ARG A 109 0.47 16.92 -13.16
C ARG A 109 -0.63 17.98 -13.15
N VAL A 110 -1.89 17.58 -13.38
CA VAL A 110 -3.03 18.50 -13.37
C VAL A 110 -3.55 18.70 -11.95
N SER A 111 -3.84 19.95 -11.56
CA SER A 111 -4.56 20.23 -10.31
C SER A 111 -6.03 19.83 -10.47
N VAL A 112 -6.49 18.89 -9.64
CA VAL A 112 -7.86 18.39 -9.66
C VAL A 112 -8.64 18.93 -8.47
N LYS A 113 -9.87 19.37 -8.72
CA LYS A 113 -10.78 19.81 -7.66
C LYS A 113 -11.31 18.59 -6.90
N VAL A 114 -11.07 18.56 -5.59
CA VAL A 114 -11.55 17.49 -4.70
C VAL A 114 -13.06 17.64 -4.47
N ASP A 115 -13.81 16.57 -4.71
CA ASP A 115 -15.24 16.48 -4.39
C ASP A 115 -15.44 15.46 -3.27
N ALA A 116 -15.54 15.95 -2.02
CA ALA A 116 -15.66 15.11 -0.83
C ALA A 116 -16.84 14.13 -0.89
N LYS A 117 -17.91 14.42 -1.66
CA LYS A 117 -19.07 13.54 -1.80
C LYS A 117 -18.75 12.24 -2.55
N LYS A 118 -17.66 12.24 -3.33
CA LYS A 118 -17.21 11.06 -4.09
C LYS A 118 -16.23 10.18 -3.32
N ARG A 119 -15.84 10.56 -2.09
CA ARG A 119 -14.87 9.80 -1.31
C ARG A 119 -15.45 8.43 -0.97
N PRO A 120 -14.80 7.32 -1.39
CA PRO A 120 -15.28 5.99 -1.06
C PRO A 120 -15.14 5.72 0.43
N HIS A 121 -16.18 5.16 1.05
CA HIS A 121 -16.13 4.74 2.44
C HIS A 121 -15.90 3.23 2.53
N GLY A 122 -14.72 2.83 3.01
CA GLY A 122 -14.33 1.42 3.12
C GLY A 122 -13.27 1.01 2.11
N LEU A 123 -12.40 0.10 2.52
CA LEU A 123 -11.25 -0.35 1.74
C LEU A 123 -11.65 -1.02 0.41
N ALA A 124 -12.76 -1.77 0.40
CA ALA A 124 -13.28 -2.40 -0.81
C ALA A 124 -13.75 -1.37 -1.86
N LEU A 125 -14.42 -0.29 -1.42
CA LEU A 125 -14.83 0.79 -2.32
C LEU A 125 -13.64 1.62 -2.81
N LEU A 126 -12.63 1.81 -1.96
CA LEU A 126 -11.36 2.45 -2.36
C LEU A 126 -10.64 1.63 -3.44
N GLN A 127 -10.57 0.31 -3.27
CA GLN A 127 -10.02 -0.59 -4.29
C GLN A 127 -10.81 -0.49 -5.62
N LYS A 128 -12.14 -0.45 -5.54
CA LYS A 128 -13.01 -0.29 -6.71
C LYS A 128 -12.74 1.04 -7.44
N MET A 129 -12.61 2.14 -6.71
CA MET A 129 -12.24 3.44 -7.26
C MET A 129 -10.95 3.34 -8.09
N PHE A 130 -9.90 2.68 -7.59
CA PHE A 130 -8.67 2.49 -8.36
C PHE A 130 -8.86 1.60 -9.59
N GLY A 131 -9.79 0.64 -9.57
CA GLY A 131 -10.16 -0.14 -10.75
C GLY A 131 -10.87 0.68 -11.82
N GLU A 132 -11.61 1.72 -11.43
CA GLU A 132 -12.25 2.67 -12.35
C GLU A 132 -11.25 3.68 -12.91
N ILE A 133 -10.34 4.21 -12.07
CA ILE A 133 -9.26 5.13 -12.49
C ILE A 133 -8.27 4.41 -13.42
N TYR A 134 -7.86 3.19 -13.06
CA TYR A 134 -6.85 2.41 -13.78
C TYR A 134 -7.40 1.03 -14.20
N PRO A 135 -8.27 0.97 -15.24
CA PRO A 135 -8.83 -0.28 -15.72
C PRO A 135 -7.75 -1.29 -16.12
N THR A 136 -8.01 -2.57 -15.86
CA THR A 136 -7.09 -3.68 -16.15
C THR A 136 -7.04 -4.06 -17.64
N LYS A 137 -8.03 -3.61 -18.43
CA LYS A 137 -8.10 -3.89 -19.87
C LYS A 137 -6.86 -3.33 -20.58
N GLY A 138 -6.08 -4.20 -21.22
CA GLY A 138 -4.87 -3.81 -21.94
C GLY A 138 -3.64 -3.55 -21.06
N ARG A 139 -3.67 -4.03 -19.80
CA ARG A 139 -2.53 -4.05 -18.87
C ARG A 139 -2.31 -5.47 -18.37
N SER A 140 -1.10 -6.00 -18.53
CA SER A 140 -0.76 -7.31 -17.97
C SER A 140 -0.54 -7.22 -16.45
N VAL A 141 -0.59 -8.36 -15.74
CA VAL A 141 -0.19 -8.40 -14.32
C VAL A 141 1.29 -8.04 -14.17
N ALA A 142 2.12 -8.40 -15.16
CA ALA A 142 3.53 -8.01 -15.19
C ALA A 142 3.71 -6.49 -15.28
N ASP A 143 2.94 -5.80 -16.13
CA ASP A 143 2.97 -4.33 -16.24
C ASP A 143 2.59 -3.68 -14.89
N ALA A 144 1.55 -4.20 -14.22
CA ALA A 144 1.16 -3.73 -12.89
C ALA A 144 2.26 -4.00 -11.84
N GLY A 145 2.97 -5.12 -11.97
CA GLY A 145 4.12 -5.45 -11.13
C GLY A 145 5.32 -4.53 -11.37
N VAL A 146 5.60 -4.15 -12.61
CA VAL A 146 6.67 -3.19 -12.93
C VAL A 146 6.39 -1.85 -12.28
N HIS A 147 5.17 -1.30 -12.44
CA HIS A 147 4.82 -0.04 -11.77
C HIS A 147 4.91 -0.17 -10.23
N LEU A 148 4.44 -1.27 -9.64
CA LEU A 148 4.62 -1.49 -8.19
C LEU A 148 6.10 -1.49 -7.76
N ALA A 149 7.01 -1.95 -8.63
CA ALA A 149 8.45 -1.91 -8.38
C ALA A 149 9.04 -0.50 -8.53
N GLU A 150 8.57 0.28 -9.50
CA GLU A 150 8.94 1.69 -9.70
C GLU A 150 8.56 2.51 -8.47
N GLU A 151 7.30 2.44 -8.04
CA GLU A 151 6.78 3.16 -6.86
C GLU A 151 7.49 2.74 -5.56
N MET A 152 7.92 1.48 -5.46
CA MET A 152 8.74 1.01 -4.34
C MET A 152 10.10 1.73 -4.32
N GLY A 153 10.73 1.92 -5.48
CA GLY A 153 11.95 2.71 -5.61
C GLY A 153 11.74 4.17 -5.21
N GLU A 154 10.65 4.78 -5.67
CA GLU A 154 10.30 6.17 -5.39
C GLU A 154 10.01 6.42 -3.89
N VAL A 155 9.29 5.50 -3.23
CA VAL A 155 9.11 5.54 -1.75
C VAL A 155 10.46 5.47 -1.04
N SER A 156 11.36 4.59 -1.47
CA SER A 156 12.69 4.46 -0.86
C SER A 156 13.51 5.73 -1.03
N GLU A 157 13.50 6.32 -2.23
CA GLU A 157 14.20 7.58 -2.53
C GLU A 157 13.63 8.74 -1.70
N ALA A 158 12.31 8.89 -1.65
CA ALA A 158 11.65 9.96 -0.90
C ALA A 158 11.97 9.88 0.60
N ILE A 159 11.93 8.68 1.20
CA ILE A 159 12.29 8.48 2.61
C ILE A 159 13.76 8.79 2.83
N HIS A 160 14.65 8.31 1.96
CA HIS A 160 16.08 8.61 2.05
C HIS A 160 16.34 10.12 2.03
N ASN A 161 15.73 10.82 1.08
CA ASN A 161 15.89 12.24 0.90
C ASN A 161 15.36 13.04 2.10
N TYR A 162 14.18 12.67 2.62
CA TYR A 162 13.63 13.29 3.82
C TYR A 162 14.50 13.05 5.06
N LEU A 163 15.02 11.84 5.27
CA LEU A 163 15.90 11.55 6.41
C LEU A 163 17.29 12.20 6.29
N GLY A 164 17.74 12.53 5.08
CA GLY A 164 19.00 13.24 4.85
C GLY A 164 18.89 14.75 5.03
N GLN A 165 17.74 15.35 4.70
CA GLN A 165 17.57 16.81 4.67
C GLN A 165 16.59 17.37 5.71
N HIS A 166 15.64 16.56 6.16
CA HIS A 166 14.58 16.92 7.11
C HIS A 166 13.70 18.11 6.70
N LEU A 167 13.59 18.45 5.41
CA LEU A 167 12.72 19.56 4.98
C LEU A 167 11.29 19.08 4.74
N GLN A 168 10.35 19.97 5.04
CA GLN A 168 8.92 19.73 4.84
C GLN A 168 8.56 19.35 3.41
N LYS A 169 9.29 19.90 2.41
CA LYS A 169 9.08 19.56 1.01
C LYS A 169 9.32 18.07 0.75
N GLN A 170 10.43 17.49 1.25
CA GLN A 170 10.69 16.06 1.08
C GLN A 170 9.68 15.22 1.87
N PHE A 171 9.21 15.68 3.03
CA PHE A 171 8.15 14.97 3.75
C PHE A 171 6.84 14.92 2.95
N ASN A 172 6.51 15.97 2.21
CA ASN A 172 5.36 15.98 1.29
C ASN A 172 5.57 15.04 0.09
N GLU A 173 6.81 14.87 -0.37
CA GLU A 173 7.16 13.87 -1.39
C GLU A 173 6.94 12.45 -0.82
N VAL A 174 7.42 12.16 0.40
CA VAL A 174 7.16 10.88 1.09
C VAL A 174 5.67 10.55 1.13
N LYS A 175 4.83 11.50 1.54
CA LYS A 175 3.37 11.32 1.55
C LYS A 175 2.80 10.98 0.17
N SER A 176 3.31 11.64 -0.88
CA SER A 176 2.87 11.43 -2.26
C SER A 176 3.24 10.04 -2.76
N GLU A 177 4.50 9.63 -2.57
CA GLU A 177 4.99 8.32 -3.02
C GLU A 177 4.35 7.16 -2.23
N LEU A 178 4.06 7.35 -0.93
CA LEU A 178 3.32 6.35 -0.15
C LEU A 178 1.88 6.16 -0.67
N ALA A 179 1.23 7.23 -1.11
CA ALA A 179 -0.10 7.17 -1.73
C ALA A 179 -0.05 6.51 -3.12
N ASP A 180 0.96 6.84 -3.94
CA ASP A 180 1.14 6.26 -5.26
C ASP A 180 1.47 4.75 -5.15
N PHE A 181 2.33 4.33 -4.21
CA PHE A 181 2.57 2.92 -3.88
C PHE A 181 1.29 2.17 -3.43
N ALA A 182 0.46 2.79 -2.58
CA ALA A 182 -0.83 2.21 -2.19
C ALA A 182 -1.75 1.99 -3.41
N SER A 183 -1.77 2.94 -4.36
CA SER A 183 -2.52 2.80 -5.61
C SER A 183 -2.03 1.61 -6.44
N CYS A 184 -0.71 1.36 -6.48
CA CYS A 184 -0.12 0.24 -7.20
C CYS A 184 -0.40 -1.12 -6.55
N ILE A 185 -0.54 -1.18 -5.22
CA ILE A 185 -1.04 -2.39 -4.55
C ILE A 185 -2.44 -2.75 -5.07
N PHE A 186 -3.37 -1.77 -5.11
CA PHE A 186 -4.70 -2.01 -5.67
C PHE A 186 -4.64 -2.30 -7.17
N GLY A 187 -3.70 -1.70 -7.90
CA GLY A 187 -3.43 -2.01 -9.29
C GLY A 187 -3.15 -3.49 -9.52
N VAL A 188 -2.21 -4.08 -8.77
CA VAL A 188 -1.91 -5.51 -8.83
C VAL A 188 -3.10 -6.36 -8.39
N ALA A 189 -3.74 -6.01 -7.27
CA ALA A 189 -4.89 -6.74 -6.74
C ALA A 189 -6.05 -6.79 -7.75
N ASN A 190 -6.37 -5.66 -8.38
CA ASN A 190 -7.42 -5.56 -9.40
C ASN A 190 -7.07 -6.36 -10.66
N SER A 191 -5.81 -6.34 -11.11
CA SER A 191 -5.37 -7.17 -12.25
C SER A 191 -5.54 -8.67 -12.01
N LEU A 192 -5.60 -9.09 -10.74
CA LEU A 192 -5.78 -10.49 -10.35
C LEU A 192 -7.17 -10.78 -9.76
N ASN A 193 -8.09 -9.81 -9.65
CA ASN A 193 -9.36 -9.96 -8.94
C ASN A 193 -9.16 -10.47 -7.49
N ILE A 194 -8.21 -9.89 -6.76
CA ILE A 194 -7.99 -10.14 -5.33
C ILE A 194 -8.79 -9.09 -4.55
N ASP A 195 -9.71 -9.51 -3.69
CA ASP A 195 -10.44 -8.61 -2.78
C ASP A 195 -9.56 -8.30 -1.56
N VAL A 196 -8.92 -7.13 -1.54
CA VAL A 196 -7.93 -6.78 -0.52
C VAL A 196 -8.56 -6.75 0.87
N ALA A 197 -9.76 -6.17 1.00
CA ALA A 197 -10.41 -6.04 2.30
C ALA A 197 -10.80 -7.41 2.89
N LYS A 198 -11.35 -8.29 2.05
CA LYS A 198 -11.69 -9.66 2.45
C LYS A 198 -10.45 -10.48 2.81
N GLU A 199 -9.38 -10.40 2.01
CA GLU A 199 -8.18 -11.20 2.25
C GLU A 199 -7.38 -10.69 3.45
N ILE A 200 -7.40 -9.39 3.77
CA ILE A 200 -6.84 -8.86 5.03
C ILE A 200 -7.63 -9.39 6.24
N GLU A 201 -8.97 -9.34 6.21
CA GLU A 201 -9.81 -9.91 7.27
C GLU A 201 -9.51 -11.40 7.49
N ALA A 202 -9.30 -12.16 6.40
CA ALA A 202 -8.94 -13.58 6.46
C ALA A 202 -7.49 -13.83 6.94
N MET A 203 -6.54 -12.94 6.60
CA MET A 203 -5.13 -13.04 7.02
C MET A 203 -4.96 -12.78 8.52
N TYR A 204 -5.83 -11.96 9.12
CA TYR A 204 -5.73 -11.51 10.50
C TYR A 204 -6.94 -11.92 11.36
N PRO A 205 -7.26 -13.23 11.49
CA PRO A 205 -8.45 -13.67 12.21
C PRO A 205 -8.36 -13.43 13.73
N LYS A 206 -7.13 -13.32 14.26
CA LYS A 206 -6.83 -13.15 15.68
C LYS A 206 -5.59 -12.24 15.86
N ASN A 207 -5.61 -11.00 15.39
CA ASN A 207 -4.45 -10.09 15.43
C ASN A 207 -3.30 -10.57 14.52
N CYS A 208 -2.04 -10.60 14.99
CA CYS A 208 -0.87 -10.99 14.20
C CYS A 208 -1.10 -12.31 13.44
N HIS A 209 -0.75 -12.33 12.15
CA HIS A 209 -0.97 -13.49 11.28
C HIS A 209 -0.05 -14.69 11.60
N ILE A 210 0.96 -14.51 12.47
CA ILE A 210 1.88 -15.56 12.92
C ILE A 210 1.57 -15.97 14.37
N CYS A 211 1.74 -15.06 15.34
CA CYS A 211 1.61 -15.39 16.76
C CYS A 211 0.20 -15.19 17.35
N HIS A 212 -0.72 -14.58 16.59
CA HIS A 212 -2.09 -14.30 16.99
C HIS A 212 -2.27 -13.40 18.25
N LYS A 213 -1.25 -12.61 18.58
CA LYS A 213 -1.26 -11.67 19.72
C LYS A 213 -1.27 -10.20 19.27
N ALA A 214 -1.76 -9.34 20.16
CA ALA A 214 -1.65 -7.87 20.11
C ALA A 214 -1.27 -7.39 21.52
N PRO A 215 -0.08 -6.81 21.75
CA PRO A 215 0.98 -6.61 20.77
C PRO A 215 1.59 -7.93 20.26
N CYS A 216 2.12 -7.89 19.05
CA CYS A 216 2.86 -8.99 18.44
C CYS A 216 4.14 -9.29 19.24
N VAL A 217 4.49 -10.58 19.35
CA VAL A 217 5.68 -11.07 20.05
C VAL A 217 6.62 -11.85 19.14
N CYS A 218 6.40 -11.79 17.82
CA CYS A 218 7.24 -12.48 16.84
C CYS A 218 8.65 -11.88 16.84
N SER A 219 9.65 -12.74 16.69
CA SER A 219 11.01 -12.36 16.37
C SER A 219 11.16 -12.06 14.87
N PHE A 220 12.28 -11.42 14.50
CA PHE A 220 12.63 -11.24 13.09
C PHE A 220 12.73 -12.58 12.34
N SER A 221 13.26 -13.62 13.00
CA SER A 221 13.37 -14.97 12.43
C SER A 221 12.00 -15.53 12.02
N ASP A 222 10.97 -15.30 12.82
CA ASP A 222 9.60 -15.74 12.52
C ASP A 222 9.09 -15.05 11.24
N VAL A 223 9.32 -13.73 11.14
CA VAL A 223 8.93 -12.93 9.97
C VAL A 223 9.65 -13.40 8.70
N VAL A 224 10.95 -13.72 8.78
CA VAL A 224 11.74 -14.17 7.63
C VAL A 224 11.39 -15.60 7.22
N SER A 225 11.05 -16.46 8.20
CA SER A 225 10.74 -17.88 8.00
C SER A 225 9.45 -18.13 7.22
N LEU A 226 8.59 -17.11 7.06
CA LEU A 226 7.46 -17.14 6.16
C LEU A 226 7.93 -17.50 4.75
N LYS A 227 7.77 -18.78 4.40
CA LYS A 227 7.96 -19.30 3.05
C LYS A 227 6.75 -18.87 2.22
N SER A 228 6.73 -17.61 1.84
CA SER A 228 5.76 -17.04 0.89
C SER A 228 6.37 -16.99 -0.49
#